data_AF-A0A4V6WJX0-F1
#
_entry.id   AF-A0A4V6WJX0-F1
#
_cell.length_a   1.000
_cell.length_b   1.000
_cell.length_c   1.000
_cell.angle_alpha   90.00
_cell.angle_beta   90.00
_cell.angle_gamma   90.00
#
_symmetry.space_group_name_H-M   'P 1'
#
loop_
_entity.id
_entity.type
_entity.pdbx_description
1 polymer ?
#
loop_
_entity_poly.entity_id
_entity_poly.type
_entity_poly.pdbx_seq_one_letter_code
_entity_poly.pdbx_strand_id
1 'polypeptide(L)'
;MATRRQNNNIRIPARVPPPWTTRSESYWLLLNLPNPLPLDICDPLEATHPARSINSFTGGLGMIQIVRYSETPAGSYDELLIIPGSFEGPGSKQESTSRMRITRIYVSQHETLWNGRKNWNIPKHLARFEFSSPVSKDVSRPTRLTVSVFPEGSSNGDATKPFFQATLTTLKYLPAFPFSTKWSPLNTALLQPPLPAGYKPLLCGTDTWKEFQVALQSQRARIMWAQLAAEGEHVRSEGYWPKTKPWKLGLWLEDATLEIPLNNRVFVVTGGARGLGLALAEVLVEAGGHVYCLDRAEQPESHFWETKSKLAHHFEGSLDYRQVDVTQSQQLDDIIASIAEKHQRMDGLIANAGIQWVQPALEYDAAKVPEMYNVNCGGVFLSARACAKQMLKYKVAGSIVLIGSMSGLNANKGFTSVHYNASKAGVIQMGRSLAMEWGQIIDGKPIRVNVLCPGNILTPMVQADFARDPTLRAKWEEANMMGRLSETKEFLGAALFMLSDASSFMTGSHLVIDGGYTAW
;
A
#
# COMPACT_ATOMS: atom_id res chain seq x y z
N MET A 1 -0.76 6.67 -50.98
CA MET A 1 -0.94 7.02 -49.55
C MET A 1 0.09 6.24 -48.75
N ALA A 2 1.16 6.91 -48.33
CA ALA A 2 2.31 6.28 -47.69
C ALA A 2 1.98 5.87 -46.25
N THR A 3 1.93 4.56 -46.00
CA THR A 3 1.86 3.97 -44.66
C THR A 3 3.19 4.24 -43.94
N ARG A 4 3.18 5.21 -43.01
CA ARG A 4 4.28 5.47 -42.08
C ARG A 4 4.48 4.21 -41.22
N ARG A 5 5.48 3.37 -41.56
CA ARG A 5 6.01 2.35 -40.66
C ARG A 5 6.62 3.07 -39.45
N GLN A 6 5.88 3.19 -38.35
CA GLN A 6 6.44 3.60 -37.07
C GLN A 6 7.19 2.42 -36.44
N ASN A 7 8.41 2.68 -35.96
CA ASN A 7 9.32 1.72 -35.34
C ASN A 7 8.65 0.92 -34.20
N ASN A 8 8.48 -0.39 -34.39
CA ASN A 8 7.98 -1.33 -33.38
C ASN A 8 9.02 -1.73 -32.31
N ASN A 9 10.19 -1.07 -32.25
CA ASN A 9 11.27 -1.37 -31.28
C ASN A 9 11.19 -0.52 -30.00
N ILE A 10 9.97 -0.24 -29.50
CA ILE A 10 9.82 0.47 -28.22
C ILE A 10 9.95 -0.55 -27.09
N ARG A 11 11.05 -0.48 -26.32
CA ARG A 11 11.31 -1.36 -25.17
C ARG A 11 10.37 -1.01 -24.02
N ILE A 12 9.78 -2.04 -23.40
CA ILE A 12 9.00 -1.88 -22.17
C ILE A 12 9.95 -1.39 -21.06
N PRO A 13 9.63 -0.29 -20.35
CA PRO A 13 10.48 0.23 -19.29
C PRO A 13 10.51 -0.73 -18.10
N ALA A 14 11.52 -0.59 -17.24
CA ALA A 14 11.56 -1.32 -15.97
C ALA A 14 10.34 -0.96 -15.11
N ARG A 15 9.79 -1.97 -14.42
CA ARG A 15 8.66 -1.77 -13.52
C ARG A 15 9.12 -1.06 -12.24
N VAL A 16 8.39 -0.02 -11.87
CA VAL A 16 8.62 0.78 -10.66
C VAL A 16 7.33 0.78 -9.84
N PRO A 17 7.12 -0.21 -8.95
CA PRO A 17 5.89 -0.34 -8.17
C PRO A 17 5.77 0.74 -7.07
N PRO A 18 4.58 0.93 -6.46
CA PRO A 18 4.42 1.76 -5.26
C PRO A 18 5.25 1.21 -4.06
N PRO A 19 5.57 2.04 -3.05
CA PRO A 19 5.08 3.41 -2.86
C PRO A 19 5.86 4.41 -3.71
N TRP A 20 5.19 5.49 -4.11
CA TRP A 20 5.84 6.62 -4.76
C TRP A 20 5.77 7.83 -3.85
N THR A 21 6.93 8.37 -3.51
CA THR A 21 7.08 9.72 -2.95
C THR A 21 7.68 10.57 -4.05
N THR A 22 6.99 11.62 -4.47
CA THR A 22 7.47 12.49 -5.54
C THR A 22 7.53 13.94 -5.09
N ARG A 23 8.42 14.72 -5.73
CA ARG A 23 8.51 16.17 -5.57
C ARG A 23 8.19 16.88 -6.86
N SER A 24 7.28 17.85 -6.82
CA SER A 24 6.84 18.57 -8.00
C SER A 24 6.46 20.03 -7.76
N GLU A 25 6.44 20.79 -8.85
CA GLU A 25 5.60 21.98 -8.97
C GLU A 25 4.24 21.54 -9.52
N SER A 26 3.13 21.90 -8.87
CA SER A 26 1.78 21.48 -9.29
C SER A 26 0.85 22.68 -9.45
N TYR A 27 0.19 22.78 -10.60
CA TYR A 27 -0.70 23.88 -10.98
C TYR A 27 -2.11 23.34 -11.20
N TRP A 28 -3.06 23.80 -10.39
CA TRP A 28 -4.43 23.30 -10.36
C TRP A 28 -5.38 24.35 -10.91
N LEU A 29 -6.17 23.97 -11.89
CA LEU A 29 -7.22 24.78 -12.48
C LEU A 29 -8.55 24.15 -12.11
N LEU A 30 -9.36 24.84 -11.30
CA LEU A 30 -10.63 24.29 -10.85
C LEU A 30 -11.60 24.13 -12.02
N LEU A 31 -12.39 23.08 -11.98
CA LEU A 31 -13.33 22.72 -13.03
C LEU A 31 -14.68 22.36 -12.41
N ASN A 32 -15.77 22.75 -13.06
CA ASN A 32 -17.10 22.25 -12.76
C ASN A 32 -17.73 21.78 -14.07
N LEU A 33 -18.12 20.52 -14.13
CA LEU A 33 -18.66 19.89 -15.34
C LEU A 33 -20.13 19.50 -15.13
N PRO A 34 -20.93 19.53 -16.22
CA PRO A 34 -22.32 19.10 -16.14
C PRO A 34 -22.44 17.60 -15.88
N ASN A 35 -23.58 17.20 -15.30
CA ASN A 35 -24.00 15.80 -15.16
C ASN A 35 -25.22 15.58 -16.08
N PRO A 36 -25.14 14.71 -17.12
CA PRO A 36 -24.10 13.74 -17.43
C PRO A 36 -22.81 14.34 -17.99
N LEU A 37 -21.69 13.65 -17.72
CA LEU A 37 -20.35 14.07 -18.13
C LEU A 37 -20.21 14.10 -19.67
N PRO A 38 -19.59 15.14 -20.26
CA PRO A 38 -19.34 15.19 -21.71
C PRO A 38 -18.47 14.02 -22.21
N LEU A 39 -18.80 13.51 -23.40
CA LEU A 39 -18.21 12.28 -23.96
C LEU A 39 -16.69 12.39 -24.20
N ASP A 40 -16.21 13.58 -24.51
CA ASP A 40 -14.82 13.85 -24.88
C ASP A 40 -13.88 13.98 -23.67
N ILE A 41 -14.41 13.99 -22.44
CA ILE A 41 -13.63 14.10 -21.19
C ILE A 41 -12.81 12.83 -20.92
N CYS A 42 -13.36 11.67 -21.25
CA CYS A 42 -12.69 10.40 -21.07
C CYS A 42 -11.69 10.13 -22.18
N ASP A 43 -10.63 9.39 -21.87
CA ASP A 43 -9.69 8.83 -22.84
C ASP A 43 -10.44 8.11 -23.99
N PRO A 44 -10.10 8.33 -25.27
CA PRO A 44 -10.72 7.63 -26.38
C PRO A 44 -10.65 6.10 -26.29
N LEU A 45 -9.58 5.54 -25.71
CA LEU A 45 -9.44 4.11 -25.44
C LEU A 45 -10.45 3.63 -24.39
N GLU A 46 -10.84 4.48 -23.45
CA GLU A 46 -11.87 4.17 -22.45
C GLU A 46 -13.29 4.45 -22.98
N ALA A 47 -13.43 5.36 -23.95
CA ALA A 47 -14.74 5.80 -24.45
C ALA A 47 -15.57 4.65 -25.04
N THR A 48 -14.90 3.63 -25.56
CA THR A 48 -15.49 2.42 -26.16
C THR A 48 -15.53 1.22 -25.20
N HIS A 49 -14.97 1.34 -23.99
CA HIS A 49 -14.83 0.22 -23.06
C HIS A 49 -16.10 0.01 -22.21
N PRO A 50 -16.56 -1.25 -21.98
CA PRO A 50 -17.74 -1.54 -21.17
C PRO A 50 -17.64 -1.01 -19.73
N ALA A 51 -16.43 -0.88 -19.16
CA ALA A 51 -16.25 -0.32 -17.82
C ALA A 51 -16.74 1.14 -17.69
N ARG A 52 -16.99 1.83 -18.81
CA ARG A 52 -17.65 3.13 -18.84
C ARG A 52 -19.09 3.08 -18.32
N SER A 53 -19.80 1.97 -18.52
CA SER A 53 -21.20 1.81 -18.06
C SER A 53 -21.32 1.44 -16.58
N ILE A 54 -20.19 1.26 -15.87
CA ILE A 54 -20.16 0.82 -14.46
C ILE A 54 -20.15 2.02 -13.50
N ASN A 55 -19.85 3.24 -13.97
CA ASN A 55 -19.75 4.43 -13.11
C ASN A 55 -20.76 5.52 -13.48
N SER A 56 -21.66 5.83 -12.55
CA SER A 56 -22.44 7.06 -12.52
C SER A 56 -21.51 8.21 -12.10
N PHE A 57 -21.27 9.17 -12.99
CA PHE A 57 -20.69 10.45 -12.58
C PHE A 57 -21.68 11.14 -11.63
N THR A 58 -21.23 11.51 -10.43
CA THR A 58 -22.09 12.12 -9.41
C THR A 58 -21.93 13.63 -9.30
N GLY A 59 -20.99 14.22 -10.05
CA GLY A 59 -20.69 15.65 -10.01
C GLY A 59 -19.59 16.01 -9.02
N GLY A 60 -19.59 17.24 -8.55
CA GLY A 60 -18.60 17.76 -7.61
C GLY A 60 -17.51 18.61 -8.27
N LEU A 61 -16.61 19.15 -7.44
CA LEU A 61 -15.52 20.00 -7.88
C LEU A 61 -14.44 19.16 -8.56
N GLY A 62 -14.23 19.37 -9.85
CA GLY A 62 -13.14 18.80 -10.61
C GLY A 62 -11.94 19.74 -10.70
N MET A 63 -10.91 19.28 -11.39
CA MET A 63 -9.71 20.06 -11.68
C MET A 63 -8.95 19.55 -12.91
N ILE A 64 -8.27 20.47 -13.58
CA ILE A 64 -7.16 20.16 -14.49
C ILE A 64 -5.87 20.41 -13.69
N GLN A 65 -4.96 19.45 -13.67
CA GLN A 65 -3.65 19.63 -13.04
C GLN A 65 -2.55 19.59 -14.09
N ILE A 66 -1.63 20.54 -14.00
CA ILE A 66 -0.34 20.52 -14.70
C ILE A 66 0.71 20.26 -13.64
N VAL A 67 1.54 19.23 -13.80
CA VAL A 67 2.51 18.81 -12.79
C VAL A 67 3.88 18.71 -13.42
N ARG A 68 4.90 19.26 -12.78
CA ARG A 68 6.30 19.17 -13.19
C ARG A 68 7.05 18.41 -12.12
N TYR A 69 7.24 17.11 -12.31
CA TYR A 69 7.97 16.30 -11.35
C TYR A 69 9.47 16.51 -11.49
N SER A 70 10.06 16.97 -10.40
CA SER A 70 11.51 17.11 -10.29
C SER A 70 12.18 15.81 -9.80
N GLU A 71 11.47 15.03 -8.98
CA GLU A 71 11.94 13.77 -8.43
C GLU A 71 10.78 12.76 -8.39
N THR A 72 10.95 11.63 -9.09
CA THR A 72 10.09 10.46 -8.96
C THR A 72 10.93 9.18 -9.06
N PRO A 73 10.41 8.03 -8.61
CA PRO A 73 11.02 6.73 -8.85
C PRO A 73 11.23 6.36 -10.33
N ALA A 74 10.50 6.99 -11.26
CA ALA A 74 10.59 6.75 -12.71
C ALA A 74 11.33 7.88 -13.47
N GLY A 75 12.02 8.77 -12.77
CA GLY A 75 12.69 9.94 -13.35
C GLY A 75 11.83 11.20 -13.37
N SER A 76 12.40 12.32 -13.83
CA SER A 76 11.69 13.59 -13.95
C SER A 76 10.81 13.62 -15.20
N TYR A 77 9.56 14.07 -15.05
CA TYR A 77 8.62 14.20 -16.16
C TYR A 77 7.54 15.22 -15.84
N ASP A 78 6.78 15.61 -16.86
CA ASP A 78 5.68 16.54 -16.78
C ASP A 78 4.36 15.83 -17.08
N GLU A 79 3.28 16.29 -16.46
CA GLU A 79 1.93 15.78 -16.67
C GLU A 79 0.91 16.89 -16.88
N LEU A 80 -0.12 16.58 -17.66
CA LEU A 80 -1.36 17.33 -17.76
C LEU A 80 -2.51 16.34 -17.60
N LEU A 81 -3.34 16.49 -16.57
CA LEU A 81 -4.40 15.54 -16.26
C LEU A 81 -5.74 16.21 -15.95
N ILE A 82 -6.83 15.45 -16.15
CA ILE A 82 -8.20 15.88 -15.90
C ILE A 82 -8.84 14.97 -14.85
N ILE A 83 -9.30 15.58 -13.77
CA ILE A 83 -10.16 14.98 -12.74
C ILE A 83 -11.51 15.69 -12.84
N PRO A 84 -12.54 15.09 -13.47
CA PRO A 84 -13.79 15.81 -13.72
C PRO A 84 -14.67 15.99 -12.46
N GLY A 85 -14.42 15.23 -11.41
CA GLY A 85 -15.21 15.21 -10.18
C GLY A 85 -15.32 13.78 -9.65
N SER A 86 -16.41 13.51 -8.94
CA SER A 86 -16.63 12.23 -8.28
C SER A 86 -17.48 11.25 -9.10
N PHE A 87 -17.25 9.96 -8.85
CA PHE A 87 -17.94 8.84 -9.46
C PHE A 87 -18.40 7.85 -8.38
N GLU A 88 -19.46 7.12 -8.69
CA GLU A 88 -19.81 5.86 -8.02
C GLU A 88 -19.00 4.70 -8.60
N GLY A 89 -18.69 3.72 -7.75
CA GLY A 89 -17.93 2.53 -8.09
C GLY A 89 -18.74 1.25 -7.89
N PRO A 90 -18.29 0.10 -8.42
CA PRO A 90 -18.95 -1.18 -8.20
C PRO A 90 -18.99 -1.55 -6.72
N GLY A 91 -20.19 -1.79 -6.18
CA GLY A 91 -20.41 -2.26 -4.81
C GLY A 91 -21.20 -1.33 -3.88
N SER A 92 -21.49 -0.08 -4.25
CA SER A 92 -22.18 0.86 -3.36
C SER A 92 -23.71 0.86 -3.56
N LYS A 93 -24.43 -0.04 -2.89
CA LYS A 93 -25.90 0.13 -2.67
C LYS A 93 -26.27 0.58 -1.26
N GLN A 94 -25.32 0.69 -0.33
CA GLN A 94 -25.54 1.28 0.99
C GLN A 94 -24.32 2.16 1.35
N GLU A 95 -24.60 3.44 1.58
CA GLU A 95 -23.68 4.56 1.87
C GLU A 95 -22.74 5.00 0.72
N SER A 96 -23.24 5.97 -0.07
CA SER A 96 -22.55 6.65 -1.17
C SER A 96 -21.34 7.44 -0.68
N THR A 97 -20.14 6.84 -0.72
CA THR A 97 -18.88 7.59 -0.66
C THR A 97 -18.36 7.78 -2.08
N SER A 98 -18.67 8.92 -2.68
CA SER A 98 -18.21 9.28 -4.02
C SER A 98 -16.68 9.48 -4.01
N ARG A 99 -15.98 8.95 -5.02
CA ARG A 99 -14.51 9.04 -5.16
C ARG A 99 -14.13 9.77 -6.44
N MET A 100 -13.00 10.47 -6.45
CA MET A 100 -12.52 11.14 -7.65
C MET A 100 -11.96 10.12 -8.66
N ARG A 101 -11.85 10.53 -9.93
CA ARG A 101 -11.26 9.71 -11.00
C ARG A 101 -10.42 10.58 -11.92
N ILE A 102 -9.28 10.08 -12.38
CA ILE A 102 -8.55 10.72 -13.50
C ILE A 102 -9.06 10.09 -14.79
N THR A 103 -9.71 10.87 -15.65
CA THR A 103 -10.31 10.34 -16.89
C THR A 103 -9.43 10.50 -18.12
N ARG A 104 -8.37 11.32 -18.01
CA ARG A 104 -7.45 11.62 -19.11
C ARG A 104 -6.17 12.24 -18.57
N ILE A 105 -5.02 11.82 -19.09
CA ILE A 105 -3.73 12.37 -18.70
C ILE A 105 -2.68 12.23 -19.81
N TYR A 106 -1.85 13.26 -19.93
CA TYR A 106 -0.72 13.37 -20.86
C TYR A 106 0.57 13.44 -20.07
N VAL A 107 1.63 12.78 -20.55
CA VAL A 107 2.92 12.67 -19.88
C VAL A 107 4.08 12.88 -20.85
N SER A 108 5.17 13.48 -20.38
CA SER A 108 6.34 13.77 -21.23
C SER A 108 7.33 12.63 -21.41
N GLN A 109 7.24 11.56 -20.59
CA GLN A 109 8.18 10.44 -20.61
C GLN A 109 7.51 9.09 -20.87
N HIS A 110 8.21 8.22 -21.58
CA HIS A 110 7.75 6.87 -21.94
C HIS A 110 7.65 5.94 -20.73
N GLU A 111 8.56 6.10 -19.76
CA GLU A 111 8.69 5.27 -18.57
C GLU A 111 7.43 5.35 -17.70
N THR A 112 6.88 6.55 -17.55
CA THR A 112 5.66 6.74 -16.75
C THR A 112 4.40 6.31 -17.49
N LEU A 113 4.39 6.26 -18.83
CA LEU A 113 3.24 5.82 -19.62
C LEU A 113 2.82 4.39 -19.23
N TRP A 114 3.79 3.47 -19.24
CA TRP A 114 3.58 2.07 -18.89
C TRP A 114 3.37 1.88 -17.38
N ASN A 115 4.22 2.48 -16.54
CA ASN A 115 4.13 2.31 -15.08
C ASN A 115 2.81 2.88 -14.50
N GLY A 116 2.34 4.00 -15.04
CA GLY A 116 1.09 4.62 -14.61
C GLY A 116 -0.16 3.77 -14.90
N ARG A 117 -0.22 3.17 -16.09
CA ARG A 117 -1.28 2.22 -16.46
C ARG A 117 -1.20 0.97 -15.58
N LYS A 118 -0.01 0.37 -15.47
CA LYS A 118 0.16 -0.92 -14.79
C LYS A 118 -0.10 -0.86 -13.28
N ASN A 119 0.32 0.22 -12.62
CA ASN A 119 0.20 0.34 -11.17
C ASN A 119 -1.16 0.88 -10.72
N TRP A 120 -1.77 1.81 -11.48
CA TRP A 120 -2.93 2.59 -10.99
C TRP A 120 -4.07 2.73 -12.00
N ASN A 121 -4.07 1.96 -13.09
CA ASN A 121 -5.08 2.06 -14.16
C ASN A 121 -5.24 3.48 -14.71
N ILE A 122 -4.14 4.22 -14.87
CA ILE A 122 -4.20 5.61 -15.33
C ILE A 122 -4.14 5.71 -16.87
N PRO A 123 -5.12 6.34 -17.54
CA PRO A 123 -5.15 6.52 -19.00
C PRO A 123 -4.12 7.53 -19.52
N LYS A 124 -2.84 7.15 -19.50
CA LYS A 124 -1.73 8.00 -19.94
C LYS A 124 -1.55 7.99 -21.46
N HIS A 125 -1.22 9.17 -22.00
CA HIS A 125 -0.79 9.43 -23.38
C HIS A 125 0.53 10.17 -23.39
N LEU A 126 1.35 9.95 -24.41
CA LEU A 126 2.54 10.76 -24.60
C LEU A 126 2.18 12.13 -25.16
N ALA A 127 2.86 13.15 -24.65
CA ALA A 127 2.78 14.50 -25.17
C ALA A 127 4.10 15.22 -24.96
N ARG A 128 4.36 16.25 -25.77
CA ARG A 128 5.52 17.12 -25.59
C ARG A 128 5.08 18.37 -24.83
N PHE A 129 5.88 18.77 -23.86
CA PHE A 129 5.60 19.93 -23.00
C PHE A 129 6.64 21.01 -23.24
N GLU A 130 6.19 22.26 -23.28
CA GLU A 130 7.05 23.44 -23.26
C GLU A 130 6.58 24.39 -22.16
N PHE A 131 7.53 24.91 -21.40
CA PHE A 131 7.30 25.88 -20.34
C PHE A 131 8.12 27.13 -20.63
N SER A 132 7.53 28.31 -20.44
CA SER A 132 8.24 29.59 -20.62
C SER A 132 9.32 29.87 -19.57
N SER A 133 9.45 29.00 -18.56
CA SER A 133 10.44 29.11 -17.49
C SER A 133 10.94 27.72 -17.07
N PRO A 134 12.22 27.57 -16.67
CA PRO A 134 12.70 26.36 -16.02
C PRO A 134 11.98 26.11 -14.68
N VAL A 135 12.16 24.91 -14.15
CA VAL A 135 11.69 24.53 -12.80
C VAL A 135 12.41 25.41 -11.77
N SER A 136 11.67 26.03 -10.86
CA SER A 136 12.22 26.98 -9.88
C SER A 136 12.92 26.26 -8.73
N LYS A 137 14.15 25.79 -8.99
CA LYS A 137 15.02 25.27 -7.94
C LYS A 137 15.81 26.38 -7.23
N ASP A 138 16.27 27.42 -7.94
CA ASP A 138 17.14 28.49 -7.35
C ASP A 138 16.97 29.91 -7.93
N VAL A 139 16.09 30.12 -8.91
CA VAL A 139 15.88 31.42 -9.58
C VAL A 139 14.62 32.11 -9.05
N SER A 140 14.56 33.44 -9.14
CA SER A 140 13.34 34.21 -8.85
C SER A 140 12.13 33.58 -9.56
N ARG A 141 11.22 33.01 -8.76
CA ARG A 141 10.03 32.30 -9.21
C ARG A 141 9.20 33.19 -10.15
N PRO A 142 8.83 32.70 -11.35
CA PRO A 142 8.16 33.54 -12.34
C PRO A 142 6.77 33.92 -11.84
N THR A 143 6.45 35.22 -11.89
CA THR A 143 5.09 35.72 -11.60
C THR A 143 4.09 35.37 -12.69
N ARG A 144 4.59 34.95 -13.87
CA ARG A 144 3.83 34.50 -15.03
C ARG A 144 4.53 33.33 -15.71
N LEU A 145 3.80 32.23 -15.91
CA LEU A 145 4.26 31.01 -16.58
C LEU A 145 3.31 30.67 -17.73
N THR A 146 3.85 30.41 -18.92
CA THR A 146 3.09 29.83 -20.03
C THR A 146 3.49 28.37 -20.20
N VAL A 147 2.48 27.50 -20.26
CA VAL A 147 2.65 26.07 -20.59
C VAL A 147 1.95 25.79 -21.92
N SER A 148 2.62 25.05 -22.78
CA SER A 148 2.12 24.56 -24.07
C SER A 148 2.32 23.06 -24.15
N VAL A 149 1.28 22.31 -24.53
CA VAL A 149 1.32 20.85 -24.66
C VAL A 149 0.94 20.45 -26.08
N PHE A 150 1.78 19.63 -26.70
CA PHE A 150 1.74 19.26 -28.10
C PHE A 150 1.54 17.75 -28.27
N PRO A 151 0.97 17.30 -29.40
CA PRO A 151 0.80 15.88 -29.68
C PRO A 151 2.14 15.10 -29.69
N GLU A 152 2.05 13.80 -29.46
CA GLU A 152 3.18 12.87 -29.57
C GLU A 152 3.83 12.96 -30.96
N GLY A 153 5.17 12.99 -30.99
CA GLY A 153 5.95 13.03 -32.24
C GLY A 153 6.11 14.43 -32.85
N SER A 154 5.62 15.47 -32.17
CA SER A 154 6.00 16.86 -32.49
C SER A 154 7.45 17.15 -32.09
N SER A 155 8.04 18.13 -32.74
CA SER A 155 9.45 18.54 -32.64
C SER A 155 9.57 20.06 -32.57
N ASN A 156 10.59 20.57 -31.89
CA ASN A 156 10.77 22.00 -31.75
C ASN A 156 10.95 22.66 -33.13
N GLY A 157 10.13 23.66 -33.43
CA GLY A 157 10.14 24.37 -34.72
C GLY A 157 9.33 23.72 -35.84
N ASP A 158 8.62 22.61 -35.59
CA ASP A 158 7.59 22.18 -36.51
C ASP A 158 6.37 23.13 -36.47
N ALA A 159 5.58 23.14 -37.55
CA ALA A 159 4.37 23.97 -37.62
C ALA A 159 3.21 23.40 -36.75
N THR A 160 3.50 22.43 -35.87
CA THR A 160 2.48 21.80 -35.02
C THR A 160 2.14 22.73 -33.87
N LYS A 161 0.88 23.19 -33.83
CA LYS A 161 0.42 24.03 -32.71
C LYS A 161 0.02 23.18 -31.50
N PRO A 162 0.12 23.72 -30.27
CA PRO A 162 -0.23 22.98 -29.07
C PRO A 162 -1.74 22.72 -29.01
N PHE A 163 -2.14 21.56 -28.48
CA PHE A 163 -3.56 21.26 -28.23
C PHE A 163 -4.05 21.86 -26.91
N PHE A 164 -3.13 22.15 -25.99
CA PHE A 164 -3.42 22.83 -24.73
C PHE A 164 -2.39 23.93 -24.51
N GLN A 165 -2.85 25.14 -24.21
CA GLN A 165 -1.98 26.24 -23.83
C GLN A 165 -2.64 27.06 -22.72
N ALA A 166 -1.89 27.31 -21.64
CA ALA A 166 -2.36 28.11 -20.51
C ALA A 166 -1.28 29.09 -20.06
N THR A 167 -1.72 30.30 -19.71
CA THR A 167 -0.90 31.31 -19.03
C THR A 167 -1.36 31.41 -17.58
N LEU A 168 -0.45 31.15 -16.66
CA LEU A 168 -0.64 31.11 -15.21
C LEU A 168 0.05 32.33 -14.60
N THR A 169 -0.68 33.15 -13.85
CA THR A 169 -0.17 34.41 -13.28
C THR A 169 -0.49 34.47 -11.80
N THR A 170 0.53 34.56 -10.94
CA THR A 170 0.32 34.63 -9.49
C THR A 170 -0.28 35.96 -9.07
N LEU A 171 -1.12 35.97 -8.02
CA LEU A 171 -1.57 37.24 -7.42
C LEU A 171 -0.41 37.91 -6.65
N LYS A 172 0.00 39.09 -7.12
CA LYS A 172 1.20 39.81 -6.65
C LYS A 172 1.23 40.08 -5.14
N TYR A 173 0.07 40.32 -4.52
CA TYR A 173 -0.04 40.76 -3.13
C TYR A 173 -0.48 39.65 -2.16
N LEU A 174 -0.70 38.42 -2.63
CA LEU A 174 -1.10 37.32 -1.76
C LEU A 174 0.12 36.48 -1.37
N PRO A 175 0.43 36.33 -0.06
CA PRO A 175 1.54 35.48 0.37
C PRO A 175 1.26 34.01 0.06
N ALA A 176 2.32 33.21 0.03
CA ALA A 176 2.16 31.76 -0.01
C ALA A 176 1.67 31.23 1.34
N PHE A 177 0.95 30.11 1.34
CA PHE A 177 0.40 29.48 2.53
C PHE A 177 0.61 27.95 2.49
N PRO A 178 0.72 27.26 3.64
CA PRO A 178 0.80 25.81 3.66
C PRO A 178 -0.51 25.20 3.19
N PHE A 179 -0.41 24.12 2.40
CA PHE A 179 -1.54 23.38 1.87
C PHE A 179 -1.32 21.88 2.08
N SER A 180 -2.35 21.18 2.53
CA SER A 180 -2.33 19.73 2.68
C SER A 180 -3.72 19.19 2.35
N THR A 181 -3.80 18.19 1.48
CA THR A 181 -5.07 17.52 1.20
C THR A 181 -5.59 16.76 2.42
N LYS A 182 -4.72 16.43 3.40
CA LYS A 182 -5.14 15.83 4.69
C LYS A 182 -6.03 16.77 5.53
N TRP A 183 -5.98 18.08 5.28
CA TRP A 183 -6.83 19.07 5.97
C TRP A 183 -8.07 19.45 5.15
N SER A 184 -8.18 18.92 3.93
CA SER A 184 -9.32 19.20 3.05
C SER A 184 -10.48 18.27 3.40
N PRO A 185 -11.74 18.77 3.43
CA PRO A 185 -12.92 17.91 3.56
C PRO A 185 -13.21 17.07 2.30
N LEU A 186 -12.39 17.20 1.25
CA LEU A 186 -12.53 16.46 -0.01
C LEU A 186 -11.92 15.06 0.12
N ASN A 187 -12.69 14.02 -0.21
CA ASN A 187 -12.18 12.67 -0.37
C ASN A 187 -11.18 12.63 -1.56
N THR A 188 -9.90 12.47 -1.26
CA THR A 188 -8.83 12.39 -2.28
C THR A 188 -8.56 10.97 -2.77
N ALA A 189 -9.41 10.00 -2.41
CA ALA A 189 -9.38 8.68 -3.01
C ALA A 189 -9.59 8.80 -4.53
N LEU A 190 -8.70 8.15 -5.29
CA LEU A 190 -8.89 7.93 -6.70
C LEU A 190 -9.39 6.51 -6.94
N LEU A 191 -10.49 6.39 -7.68
CA LEU A 191 -11.05 5.12 -8.12
C LEU A 191 -10.92 5.00 -9.65
N GLN A 192 -10.22 3.97 -10.11
CA GLN A 192 -9.91 3.77 -11.52
C GLN A 192 -10.36 2.41 -12.07
N PRO A 193 -11.15 2.38 -13.15
CA PRO A 193 -11.59 1.15 -13.78
C PRO A 193 -10.44 0.41 -14.46
N PRO A 194 -10.59 -0.89 -14.74
CA PRO A 194 -9.72 -1.60 -15.67
C PRO A 194 -9.61 -0.88 -17.02
N LEU A 195 -8.40 -0.86 -17.58
CA LEU A 195 -8.11 -0.21 -18.85
C LEU A 195 -7.96 -1.23 -19.98
N PRO A 196 -8.48 -0.96 -21.19
CA PRO A 196 -8.14 -1.77 -22.35
C PRO A 196 -6.67 -1.61 -22.71
N ALA A 197 -6.12 -2.67 -23.32
CA ALA A 197 -4.81 -2.60 -23.97
C ALA A 197 -4.91 -1.73 -25.23
N GLY A 198 -3.92 -0.86 -25.42
CA GLY A 198 -3.78 -0.05 -26.63
C GLY A 198 -2.93 -0.73 -27.70
N TYR A 199 -2.79 -0.08 -28.85
CA TYR A 199 -2.04 -0.59 -30.00
C TYR A 199 -0.50 -0.57 -29.81
N LYS A 200 0.01 0.24 -28.87
CA LYS A 200 1.44 0.31 -28.52
C LYS A 200 1.73 -0.60 -27.33
N PRO A 201 2.89 -1.29 -27.27
CA PRO A 201 3.29 -2.10 -26.12
C PRO A 201 3.28 -1.36 -24.77
N LEU A 202 3.52 -0.04 -24.79
CA LEU A 202 3.49 0.81 -23.61
C LEU A 202 2.07 1.04 -23.04
N LEU A 203 1.02 0.83 -23.85
CA LEU A 203 -0.37 0.99 -23.46
C LEU A 203 -0.92 -0.34 -22.93
N CYS A 204 -0.34 -0.86 -21.85
CA CYS A 204 -0.78 -2.13 -21.28
C CYS A 204 -2.25 -2.06 -20.81
N GLY A 205 -2.98 -3.16 -21.01
CA GLY A 205 -4.31 -3.34 -20.44
C GLY A 205 -4.25 -3.82 -19.00
N THR A 206 -5.34 -3.62 -18.28
CA THR A 206 -5.57 -4.08 -16.91
C THR A 206 -6.97 -4.66 -16.78
N ASP A 207 -7.14 -5.51 -15.78
CA ASP A 207 -8.28 -6.42 -15.60
C ASP A 207 -9.03 -6.18 -14.28
N THR A 208 -8.36 -5.57 -13.30
CA THR A 208 -8.93 -5.26 -11.97
C THR A 208 -9.09 -3.77 -11.74
N TRP A 209 -10.08 -3.36 -10.94
CA TRP A 209 -10.18 -2.00 -10.42
C TRP A 209 -8.96 -1.61 -9.57
N LYS A 210 -8.70 -0.31 -9.45
CA LYS A 210 -7.68 0.26 -8.55
C LYS A 210 -8.28 1.41 -7.76
N GLU A 211 -8.32 1.27 -6.44
CA GLU A 211 -8.52 2.40 -5.53
C GLU A 211 -7.18 2.75 -4.86
N PHE A 212 -6.88 4.03 -4.74
CA PHE A 212 -5.70 4.47 -4.00
C PHE A 212 -5.88 5.88 -3.45
N GLN A 213 -5.33 6.09 -2.26
CA GLN A 213 -5.32 7.39 -1.60
C GLN A 213 -4.16 8.23 -2.10
N VAL A 214 -4.43 9.50 -2.32
CA VAL A 214 -3.44 10.47 -2.78
C VAL A 214 -3.28 11.54 -1.70
N ALA A 215 -2.14 11.50 -1.00
CA ALA A 215 -1.80 12.53 -0.04
C ALA A 215 -0.85 13.53 -0.69
N LEU A 216 -1.23 14.81 -0.67
CA LEU A 216 -0.45 15.88 -1.26
C LEU A 216 -0.26 17.00 -0.24
N GLN A 217 0.98 17.47 -0.13
CA GLN A 217 1.36 18.52 0.80
C GLN A 217 2.29 19.52 0.13
N SER A 218 2.18 20.79 0.48
CA SER A 218 3.07 21.85 0.03
C SER A 218 3.18 22.86 1.17
N GLN A 219 4.40 23.33 1.46
CA GLN A 219 4.59 24.41 2.44
C GLN A 219 4.23 25.76 1.83
N ARG A 220 4.19 25.84 0.49
CA ARG A 220 4.05 27.08 -0.25
C ARG A 220 3.08 26.93 -1.41
N ALA A 221 1.80 27.07 -1.10
CA ALA A 221 0.73 27.21 -2.07
C ALA A 221 0.41 28.69 -2.35
N ARG A 222 0.10 29.03 -3.60
CA ARG A 222 -0.33 30.38 -4.02
C ARG A 222 -1.57 30.31 -4.88
N ILE A 223 -2.41 31.33 -4.74
CA ILE A 223 -3.51 31.54 -5.69
C ILE A 223 -2.95 32.16 -6.96
N MET A 224 -3.43 31.68 -8.11
CA MET A 224 -3.07 32.16 -9.44
C MET A 224 -4.29 32.39 -10.32
N TRP A 225 -4.14 33.29 -11.28
CA TRP A 225 -5.01 33.44 -12.43
C TRP A 225 -4.54 32.53 -13.55
N ALA A 226 -5.44 31.75 -14.12
CA ALA A 226 -5.22 30.92 -15.28
C ALA A 226 -6.03 31.45 -16.46
N GLN A 227 -5.33 31.73 -17.54
CA GLN A 227 -5.91 32.11 -18.82
C GLN A 227 -5.52 31.06 -19.86
N LEU A 228 -6.49 30.26 -20.28
CA LEU A 228 -6.31 29.41 -21.44
C LEU A 228 -6.22 30.30 -22.67
N ALA A 229 -5.34 29.95 -23.61
CA ALA A 229 -5.28 30.64 -24.89
C ALA A 229 -6.68 30.58 -25.54
N ALA A 230 -7.15 31.72 -26.07
CA ALA A 230 -8.43 31.77 -26.78
C ALA A 230 -8.40 30.72 -27.89
N GLU A 231 -9.50 29.96 -28.04
CA GLU A 231 -9.70 28.97 -29.08
C GLU A 231 -9.13 29.49 -30.42
N GLY A 232 -7.94 29.02 -30.78
CA GLY A 232 -7.53 29.08 -32.17
C GLY A 232 -8.42 28.08 -32.87
N GLU A 233 -9.34 28.54 -33.72
CA GLU A 233 -10.27 27.74 -34.52
C GLU A 233 -9.59 26.63 -35.38
N HIS A 234 -8.27 26.45 -35.32
CA HIS A 234 -7.51 25.66 -36.26
C HIS A 234 -6.35 24.83 -35.66
N VAL A 235 -6.60 24.03 -34.61
CA VAL A 235 -6.00 22.69 -34.47
C VAL A 235 -7.07 21.71 -34.03
N ARG A 236 -7.97 21.41 -34.96
CA ARG A 236 -8.86 20.25 -34.85
C ARG A 236 -8.10 19.03 -35.37
N SER A 237 -7.29 18.41 -34.51
CA SER A 237 -7.05 16.98 -34.66
C SER A 237 -8.09 16.29 -33.78
N GLU A 238 -9.04 15.62 -34.41
CA GLU A 238 -10.09 14.83 -33.75
C GLU A 238 -9.54 14.07 -32.51
N GLY A 239 -10.09 14.34 -31.32
CA GLY A 239 -9.93 13.47 -30.14
C GLY A 239 -8.87 13.83 -29.09
N TYR A 240 -7.98 14.79 -29.30
CA TYR A 240 -6.83 15.00 -28.39
C TYR A 240 -7.11 15.80 -27.10
N TRP A 241 -8.05 16.75 -27.02
CA TRP A 241 -8.34 17.45 -25.75
C TRP A 241 -9.83 17.84 -25.67
N PRO A 242 -10.51 17.66 -24.52
CA PRO A 242 -11.93 17.96 -24.41
C PRO A 242 -12.25 19.44 -24.43
N LYS A 243 -13.47 19.79 -24.86
CA LYS A 243 -14.02 21.14 -24.80
C LYS A 243 -14.38 21.52 -23.37
N THR A 244 -13.40 21.91 -22.56
CA THR A 244 -13.60 22.36 -21.18
C THR A 244 -12.99 23.73 -20.93
N LYS A 245 -13.71 24.56 -20.17
CA LYS A 245 -13.25 25.87 -19.71
C LYS A 245 -13.13 25.82 -18.20
N PRO A 246 -11.93 25.60 -17.62
CA PRO A 246 -11.75 25.68 -16.19
C PRO A 246 -11.99 27.12 -15.71
N TRP A 247 -12.13 27.26 -14.41
CA TRP A 247 -12.21 28.56 -13.78
C TRP A 247 -10.90 29.32 -14.01
N LYS A 248 -11.00 30.64 -14.05
CA LYS A 248 -9.82 31.50 -14.15
C LYS A 248 -9.00 31.48 -12.85
N LEU A 249 -9.56 31.01 -11.74
CA LEU A 249 -8.85 30.90 -10.47
C LEU A 249 -8.24 29.50 -10.32
N GLY A 250 -6.99 29.46 -9.89
CA GLY A 250 -6.26 28.23 -9.64
C GLY A 250 -5.33 28.29 -8.45
N LEU A 251 -4.72 27.15 -8.14
CA LEU A 251 -3.76 26.98 -7.05
C LEU A 251 -2.43 26.51 -7.61
N TRP A 252 -1.34 27.14 -7.21
CA TRP A 252 0.01 26.71 -7.50
C TRP A 252 0.66 26.20 -6.22
N LEU A 253 1.02 24.93 -6.20
CA LEU A 253 1.82 24.28 -5.15
C LEU A 253 3.28 24.31 -5.58
N GLU A 254 4.09 25.15 -4.94
CA GLU A 254 5.47 25.44 -5.37
C GLU A 254 6.43 24.28 -5.06
N ASP A 255 6.12 23.47 -4.05
CA ASP A 255 6.97 22.42 -3.49
C ASP A 255 6.15 21.17 -3.08
N ALA A 256 5.26 20.75 -3.97
CA ALA A 256 4.34 19.66 -3.70
C ALA A 256 5.09 18.34 -3.48
N THR A 257 4.78 17.68 -2.37
CA THR A 257 5.13 16.28 -2.10
C THR A 257 3.88 15.43 -2.27
N LEU A 258 3.96 14.45 -3.15
CA LEU A 258 2.88 13.49 -3.39
C LEU A 258 3.30 12.12 -2.85
N GLU A 259 2.45 11.53 -2.01
CA GLU A 259 2.63 10.18 -1.48
C GLU A 259 1.51 9.28 -2.00
N ILE A 260 1.91 8.16 -2.62
CA ILE A 260 1.04 7.06 -2.99
C ILE A 260 1.40 5.86 -2.12
N PRO A 261 0.56 5.47 -1.14
CA PRO A 261 0.87 4.46 -0.13
C PRO A 261 0.88 3.03 -0.68
N LEU A 262 1.26 2.08 0.20
CA LEU A 262 1.60 0.69 -0.13
C LEU A 262 0.41 -0.26 -0.31
N ASN A 263 -0.52 0.08 -1.18
CA ASN A 263 -1.49 -0.91 -1.62
C ASN A 263 -0.71 -2.07 -2.30
N ASN A 264 -0.99 -3.33 -1.91
CA ASN A 264 -0.33 -4.59 -2.31
C ASN A 264 0.95 -5.04 -1.56
N ARG A 265 1.12 -4.77 -0.25
CA ARG A 265 2.16 -5.49 0.53
C ARG A 265 1.78 -6.96 0.72
N VAL A 266 2.78 -7.85 0.73
CA VAL A 266 2.61 -9.29 0.90
C VAL A 266 3.12 -9.73 2.25
N PHE A 267 2.25 -10.38 3.02
CA PHE A 267 2.55 -10.85 4.36
C PHE A 267 2.35 -12.36 4.47
N VAL A 268 3.19 -12.98 5.29
CA VAL A 268 3.02 -14.36 5.74
C VAL A 268 2.66 -14.34 7.22
N VAL A 269 1.69 -15.16 7.62
CA VAL A 269 1.33 -15.37 9.03
C VAL A 269 1.31 -16.86 9.33
N THR A 270 2.30 -17.36 10.07
CA THR A 270 2.34 -18.77 10.48
C THR A 270 1.43 -18.99 11.69
N GLY A 271 0.79 -20.15 11.83
CA GLY A 271 -0.23 -20.34 12.86
C GLY A 271 -1.47 -19.48 12.60
N GLY A 272 -1.75 -19.17 11.32
CA GLY A 272 -2.77 -18.23 10.88
C GLY A 272 -4.15 -18.84 10.62
N ALA A 273 -4.35 -20.13 10.90
CA ALA A 273 -5.64 -20.79 10.68
C ALA A 273 -6.71 -20.41 11.72
N ARG A 274 -6.30 -19.90 12.90
CA ARG A 274 -7.19 -19.60 14.04
C ARG A 274 -6.54 -18.67 15.06
N GLY A 275 -7.31 -18.30 16.09
CA GLY A 275 -6.83 -17.61 17.29
C GLY A 275 -6.13 -16.28 16.99
N LEU A 276 -5.02 -16.00 17.69
CA LEU A 276 -4.26 -14.76 17.51
C LEU A 276 -3.76 -14.59 16.07
N GLY A 277 -3.22 -15.66 15.45
CA GLY A 277 -2.67 -15.57 14.10
C GLY A 277 -3.71 -15.13 13.07
N LEU A 278 -4.92 -15.68 13.12
CA LEU A 278 -6.01 -15.26 12.23
C LEU A 278 -6.41 -13.80 12.47
N ALA A 279 -6.54 -13.36 13.72
CA ALA A 279 -6.87 -11.97 14.04
C ALA A 279 -5.78 -10.99 13.55
N LEU A 280 -4.50 -11.34 13.69
CA LEU A 280 -3.40 -10.55 13.17
C LEU A 280 -3.36 -10.55 11.62
N ALA A 281 -3.77 -11.63 10.98
CA ALA A 281 -3.91 -11.68 9.53
C ALA A 281 -5.06 -10.79 9.05
N GLU A 282 -6.19 -10.78 9.78
CA GLU A 282 -7.36 -9.95 9.48
C GLU A 282 -6.99 -8.47 9.40
N VAL A 283 -6.36 -7.90 10.43
CA VAL A 283 -5.97 -6.46 10.42
C VAL A 283 -5.00 -6.11 9.29
N LEU A 284 -4.15 -7.05 8.86
CA LEU A 284 -3.25 -6.84 7.72
C LEU A 284 -4.01 -6.81 6.39
N VAL A 285 -5.08 -7.59 6.25
CA VAL A 285 -5.98 -7.51 5.09
C VAL A 285 -6.80 -6.24 5.11
N GLU A 286 -7.31 -5.82 6.27
CA GLU A 286 -8.01 -4.54 6.44
C GLU A 286 -7.14 -3.35 6.03
N ALA A 287 -5.83 -3.44 6.29
CA ALA A 287 -4.83 -2.47 5.87
C ALA A 287 -4.41 -2.56 4.38
N GLY A 288 -5.07 -3.42 3.58
CA GLY A 288 -4.82 -3.59 2.14
C GLY A 288 -3.69 -4.59 1.79
N GLY A 289 -3.33 -5.48 2.72
CA GLY A 289 -2.30 -6.50 2.53
C GLY A 289 -2.81 -7.78 1.86
N HIS A 290 -1.94 -8.42 1.07
CA HIS A 290 -2.10 -9.80 0.63
C HIS A 290 -1.48 -10.73 1.66
N VAL A 291 -2.31 -11.39 2.46
CA VAL A 291 -1.90 -12.19 3.60
C VAL A 291 -2.06 -13.67 3.31
N TYR A 292 -0.98 -14.41 3.50
CA TYR A 292 -0.93 -15.87 3.41
C TYR A 292 -0.81 -16.45 4.82
N CYS A 293 -1.87 -17.10 5.29
CA CYS A 293 -1.88 -17.88 6.51
C CYS A 293 -1.31 -19.27 6.26
N LEU A 294 -0.26 -19.61 6.99
CA LEU A 294 0.41 -20.91 6.94
C LEU A 294 0.11 -21.67 8.23
N ASP A 295 -0.36 -22.90 8.13
CA ASP A 295 -0.64 -23.74 9.31
C ASP A 295 -0.52 -25.23 8.95
N ARG A 296 -0.35 -26.09 9.96
CA ARG A 296 -0.17 -27.54 9.76
C ARG A 296 -1.49 -28.26 9.45
N ALA A 297 -2.61 -27.68 9.88
CA ALA A 297 -3.93 -28.26 9.67
C ALA A 297 -4.21 -28.47 8.18
N GLU A 298 -4.77 -29.60 7.77
CA GLU A 298 -5.04 -29.84 6.34
C GLU A 298 -5.97 -28.77 5.75
N GLN A 299 -6.95 -28.34 6.53
CA GLN A 299 -7.85 -27.23 6.23
C GLN A 299 -7.98 -26.33 7.47
N PRO A 300 -8.17 -25.01 7.29
CA PRO A 300 -8.42 -24.11 8.42
C PRO A 300 -9.85 -24.30 8.94
N GLU A 301 -10.09 -23.88 10.18
CA GLU A 301 -11.41 -23.97 10.84
C GLU A 301 -12.46 -23.07 10.13
N SER A 302 -13.75 -23.33 10.38
CA SER A 302 -14.86 -22.58 9.72
C SER A 302 -14.73 -21.07 9.86
N HIS A 303 -14.26 -20.61 11.01
CA HIS A 303 -14.06 -19.19 11.31
C HIS A 303 -13.09 -18.50 10.33
N PHE A 304 -12.06 -19.21 9.84
CA PHE A 304 -11.16 -18.67 8.82
C PHE A 304 -11.91 -18.31 7.53
N TRP A 305 -12.82 -19.19 7.09
CA TRP A 305 -13.60 -18.98 5.87
C TRP A 305 -14.62 -17.87 6.04
N GLU A 306 -15.23 -17.75 7.23
CA GLU A 306 -16.09 -16.62 7.59
C GLU A 306 -15.32 -15.30 7.53
N THR A 307 -14.14 -15.23 8.14
CA THR A 307 -13.26 -14.06 8.11
C THR A 307 -12.83 -13.73 6.68
N LYS A 308 -12.39 -14.73 5.90
CA LYS A 308 -12.03 -14.53 4.48
C LYS A 308 -13.18 -13.96 3.67
N SER A 309 -14.39 -14.50 3.85
CA SER A 309 -15.60 -14.03 3.16
C SER A 309 -15.92 -12.57 3.54
N LYS A 310 -15.96 -12.26 4.84
CA LYS A 310 -16.17 -10.89 5.33
C LYS A 310 -15.15 -9.91 4.75
N LEU A 311 -13.87 -10.27 4.80
CA LEU A 311 -12.79 -9.41 4.32
C LEU A 311 -12.88 -9.17 2.80
N ALA A 312 -13.17 -10.21 2.02
CA ALA A 312 -13.30 -10.10 0.56
C ALA A 312 -14.45 -9.17 0.12
N HIS A 313 -15.45 -8.95 0.98
CA HIS A 313 -16.54 -8.01 0.72
C HIS A 313 -16.21 -6.56 1.07
N HIS A 314 -15.26 -6.33 1.98
CA HIS A 314 -15.02 -5.02 2.58
C HIS A 314 -13.65 -4.40 2.24
N PHE A 315 -12.66 -5.20 1.85
CA PHE A 315 -11.28 -4.75 1.69
C PHE A 315 -10.63 -5.28 0.41
N GLU A 316 -9.66 -4.53 -0.13
CA GLU A 316 -8.90 -4.90 -1.33
C GLU A 316 -7.80 -5.95 -1.07
N GLY A 317 -7.42 -6.13 0.20
CA GLY A 317 -6.48 -7.16 0.60
C GLY A 317 -7.02 -8.57 0.36
N SER A 318 -6.17 -9.59 0.48
CA SER A 318 -6.59 -10.97 0.29
C SER A 318 -6.13 -11.84 1.45
N LEU A 319 -7.00 -12.71 1.94
CA LEU A 319 -6.66 -13.75 2.91
C LEU A 319 -6.59 -15.11 2.23
N ASP A 320 -5.40 -15.71 2.17
CA ASP A 320 -5.16 -17.02 1.55
C ASP A 320 -4.63 -18.01 2.58
N TYR A 321 -4.91 -19.30 2.38
CA TYR A 321 -4.43 -20.39 3.23
C TYR A 321 -3.44 -21.29 2.48
N ARG A 322 -2.37 -21.71 3.16
CA ARG A 322 -1.43 -22.73 2.67
C ARG A 322 -1.09 -23.71 3.80
N GLN A 323 -1.28 -25.01 3.55
CA GLN A 323 -0.91 -26.03 4.51
C GLN A 323 0.60 -26.24 4.51
N VAL A 324 1.23 -26.09 5.68
CA VAL A 324 2.64 -26.45 5.93
C VAL A 324 2.92 -26.53 7.43
N ASP A 325 3.68 -27.54 7.83
CA ASP A 325 4.27 -27.59 9.16
C ASP A 325 5.58 -26.79 9.17
N VAL A 326 5.70 -25.81 10.07
CA VAL A 326 6.87 -24.94 10.19
C VAL A 326 8.17 -25.67 10.51
N THR A 327 8.09 -26.93 10.96
CA THR A 327 9.26 -27.80 11.17
C THR A 327 9.79 -28.42 9.87
N GLN A 328 9.00 -28.42 8.79
CA GLN A 328 9.36 -28.99 7.49
C GLN A 328 10.06 -27.94 6.61
N SER A 329 11.35 -27.72 6.89
CA SER A 329 12.12 -26.60 6.32
C SER A 329 12.04 -26.48 4.79
N GLN A 330 12.11 -27.59 4.03
CA GLN A 330 12.12 -27.52 2.57
C GLN A 330 10.76 -27.07 2.02
N GLN A 331 9.68 -27.69 2.49
CA GLN A 331 8.32 -27.35 2.08
C GLN A 331 7.96 -25.90 2.46
N LEU A 332 8.42 -25.44 3.63
CA LEU A 332 8.24 -24.06 4.08
C LEU A 332 8.98 -23.06 3.18
N ASP A 333 10.25 -23.33 2.87
CA ASP A 333 11.05 -22.50 1.94
C ASP A 333 10.37 -22.43 0.56
N ASP A 334 9.88 -23.56 0.03
CA ASP A 334 9.22 -23.65 -1.28
C ASP A 334 7.90 -22.88 -1.34
N ILE A 335 7.04 -23.03 -0.32
CA ILE A 335 5.76 -22.32 -0.25
C ILE A 335 5.98 -20.81 -0.15
N ILE A 336 6.89 -20.35 0.73
CA ILE A 336 7.18 -18.93 0.89
C ILE A 336 7.81 -18.36 -0.38
N ALA A 337 8.69 -19.10 -1.04
CA ALA A 337 9.25 -18.71 -2.34
C ALA A 337 8.15 -18.58 -3.41
N SER A 338 7.21 -19.52 -3.49
CA SER A 338 6.09 -19.46 -4.45
C SER A 338 5.16 -18.26 -4.20
N ILE A 339 4.89 -17.92 -2.95
CA ILE A 339 4.12 -16.73 -2.56
C ILE A 339 4.86 -15.48 -3.03
N ALA A 340 6.14 -15.37 -2.70
CA ALA A 340 6.94 -14.22 -3.06
C ALA A 340 7.09 -14.08 -4.58
N GLU A 341 7.23 -15.19 -5.31
CA GLU A 341 7.29 -15.22 -6.77
C GLU A 341 5.99 -14.78 -7.43
N LYS A 342 4.83 -15.25 -6.93
CA LYS A 342 3.51 -14.82 -7.43
C LYS A 342 3.38 -13.28 -7.43
N HIS A 343 3.90 -12.63 -6.40
CA HIS A 343 3.76 -11.19 -6.21
C HIS A 343 5.02 -10.39 -6.61
N GLN A 344 6.12 -11.08 -6.90
CA GLN A 344 7.46 -10.52 -7.10
C GLN A 344 7.94 -9.65 -5.92
N ARG A 345 7.54 -10.01 -4.70
CA ARG A 345 7.84 -9.28 -3.45
C ARG A 345 7.52 -10.10 -2.21
N MET A 346 8.12 -9.75 -1.07
CA MET A 346 7.77 -10.22 0.27
C MET A 346 8.01 -9.08 1.25
N ASP A 347 7.00 -8.62 1.98
CA ASP A 347 7.08 -7.39 2.79
C ASP A 347 7.14 -7.66 4.29
N GLY A 348 6.48 -8.71 4.76
CA GLY A 348 6.53 -9.01 6.18
C GLY A 348 6.11 -10.41 6.58
N LEU A 349 6.44 -10.72 7.83
CA LEU A 349 6.14 -11.99 8.48
C LEU A 349 5.59 -11.73 9.88
N ILE A 350 4.55 -12.48 10.26
CA ILE A 350 4.21 -12.75 11.66
C ILE A 350 4.49 -14.23 11.93
N ALA A 351 5.56 -14.50 12.68
CA ALA A 351 5.90 -15.85 13.11
C ALA A 351 5.13 -16.20 14.39
N ASN A 352 3.85 -16.58 14.23
CA ASN A 352 2.90 -16.89 15.31
C ASN A 352 2.75 -18.39 15.63
N ALA A 353 3.22 -19.31 14.79
CA ALA A 353 3.06 -20.75 15.05
C ALA A 353 3.71 -21.14 16.40
N GLY A 354 2.98 -21.87 17.23
CA GLY A 354 3.44 -22.26 18.54
C GLY A 354 2.54 -23.28 19.22
N ILE A 355 3.13 -24.09 20.08
CA ILE A 355 2.47 -25.10 20.92
C ILE A 355 2.87 -24.93 22.37
N GLN A 356 2.05 -25.46 23.26
CA GLN A 356 2.21 -25.31 24.69
C GLN A 356 1.61 -26.54 25.41
N TRP A 357 2.23 -26.91 26.53
CA TRP A 357 1.70 -27.91 27.47
C TRP A 357 1.93 -27.42 28.90
N VAL A 358 0.86 -27.38 29.70
CA VAL A 358 0.95 -27.13 31.15
C VAL A 358 1.27 -28.45 31.85
N GLN A 359 2.45 -28.58 32.44
CA GLN A 359 2.85 -29.78 33.16
C GLN A 359 4.00 -29.49 34.15
N PRO A 360 4.00 -30.09 35.36
CA PRO A 360 5.13 -30.03 36.28
C PRO A 360 6.44 -30.52 35.64
N ALA A 361 7.56 -29.88 35.97
CA ALA A 361 8.86 -30.20 35.35
C ALA A 361 9.33 -31.64 35.62
N LEU A 362 9.02 -32.19 36.80
CA LEU A 362 9.41 -33.56 37.19
C LEU A 362 8.62 -34.65 36.43
N GLU A 363 7.46 -34.29 35.88
CA GLU A 363 6.56 -35.22 35.18
C GLU A 363 6.64 -35.04 33.66
N TYR A 364 7.45 -34.08 33.19
CA TYR A 364 7.48 -33.68 31.79
C TYR A 364 7.92 -34.84 30.90
N ASP A 365 7.11 -35.14 29.89
CA ASP A 365 7.42 -36.18 28.92
C ASP A 365 8.63 -35.77 28.06
N ALA A 366 9.70 -36.57 28.12
CA ALA A 366 10.93 -36.33 27.38
C ALA A 366 10.70 -36.19 25.86
N ALA A 367 9.70 -36.89 25.30
CA ALA A 367 9.40 -36.81 23.87
C ALA A 367 8.82 -35.45 23.45
N LYS A 368 8.15 -34.72 24.36
CA LYS A 368 7.55 -33.41 24.10
C LYS A 368 8.58 -32.27 24.07
N VAL A 369 9.72 -32.45 24.74
CA VAL A 369 10.78 -31.45 24.82
C VAL A 369 11.29 -31.02 23.43
N PRO A 370 11.75 -31.94 22.55
CA PRO A 370 12.21 -31.56 21.22
C PRO A 370 11.06 -31.03 20.35
N GLU A 371 9.83 -31.57 20.49
CA GLU A 371 8.67 -31.10 19.73
C GLU A 371 8.39 -29.61 19.98
N MET A 372 8.34 -29.19 21.24
CA MET A 372 8.11 -27.79 21.59
C MET A 372 9.20 -26.87 21.04
N TYR A 373 10.47 -27.23 21.21
CA TYR A 373 11.57 -26.41 20.71
C TYR A 373 11.59 -26.33 19.18
N ASN A 374 11.35 -27.45 18.51
CA ASN A 374 11.30 -27.52 17.05
C ASN A 374 10.20 -26.63 16.49
N VAL A 375 9.05 -26.53 17.14
CA VAL A 375 7.97 -25.63 16.71
C VAL A 375 8.22 -24.18 17.16
N ASN A 376 8.38 -23.95 18.47
CA ASN A 376 8.37 -22.61 19.06
C ASN A 376 9.65 -21.81 18.82
N CYS A 377 10.78 -22.48 18.58
CA CYS A 377 12.05 -21.82 18.24
C CYS A 377 12.48 -22.15 16.81
N GLY A 378 12.56 -23.44 16.48
CA GLY A 378 12.98 -23.92 15.16
C GLY A 378 12.07 -23.38 14.06
N GLY A 379 10.76 -23.59 14.17
CA GLY A 379 9.77 -23.12 13.20
C GLY A 379 9.75 -21.61 13.06
N VAL A 380 9.93 -20.87 14.16
CA VAL A 380 10.02 -19.39 14.14
C VAL A 380 11.25 -18.94 13.33
N PHE A 381 12.41 -19.53 13.61
CA PHE A 381 13.64 -19.22 12.86
C PHE A 381 13.52 -19.59 11.38
N LEU A 382 13.05 -20.80 11.08
CA LEU A 382 12.88 -21.28 9.70
C LEU A 382 11.94 -20.37 8.90
N SER A 383 10.81 -19.96 9.49
CA SER A 383 9.87 -19.02 8.87
C SER A 383 10.51 -17.66 8.61
N ALA A 384 11.22 -17.11 9.60
CA ALA A 384 11.90 -15.83 9.49
C ALA A 384 12.97 -15.86 8.40
N ARG A 385 13.81 -16.90 8.39
CA ARG A 385 14.85 -17.11 7.39
C ARG A 385 14.26 -17.24 5.98
N ALA A 386 13.19 -18.02 5.82
CA ALA A 386 12.54 -18.20 4.52
C ALA A 386 11.99 -16.88 3.97
N CYS A 387 11.31 -16.08 4.80
CA CYS A 387 10.83 -14.75 4.40
C CYS A 387 11.98 -13.78 4.10
N ALA A 388 13.00 -13.73 4.96
CA ALA A 388 14.17 -12.86 4.79
C ALA A 388 14.91 -13.15 3.47
N LYS A 389 15.10 -14.43 3.11
CA LYS A 389 15.66 -14.82 1.80
C LYS A 389 14.87 -14.20 0.64
N GLN A 390 13.54 -14.19 0.70
CA GLN A 390 12.72 -13.59 -0.35
C GLN A 390 12.72 -12.06 -0.31
N MET A 391 12.72 -11.44 0.87
CA MET A 391 12.87 -9.99 1.03
C MET A 391 14.16 -9.50 0.36
N LEU A 392 15.28 -10.19 0.62
CA LEU A 392 16.58 -9.90 0.00
C LEU A 392 16.55 -10.15 -1.51
N LYS A 393 16.05 -11.31 -1.95
CA LYS A 393 15.93 -11.68 -3.38
C LYS A 393 15.19 -10.61 -4.20
N TYR A 394 14.07 -10.10 -3.67
CA TYR A 394 13.24 -9.10 -4.35
C TYR A 394 13.58 -7.66 -3.94
N LYS A 395 14.64 -7.44 -3.15
CA LYS A 395 15.11 -6.11 -2.70
C LYS A 395 14.00 -5.29 -2.05
N VAL A 396 13.25 -5.93 -1.15
CA VAL A 396 12.19 -5.31 -0.36
C VAL A 396 12.72 -5.01 1.04
N ALA A 397 12.52 -3.79 1.52
CA ALA A 397 12.73 -3.49 2.94
C ALA A 397 11.65 -4.21 3.75
N GLY A 398 12.05 -5.19 4.54
CA GLY A 398 11.13 -6.09 5.23
C GLY A 398 10.85 -5.71 6.67
N SER A 399 9.72 -6.17 7.21
CA SER A 399 9.46 -6.18 8.66
C SER A 399 8.98 -7.53 9.14
N ILE A 400 9.62 -8.06 10.17
CA ILE A 400 9.32 -9.35 10.78
C ILE A 400 8.90 -9.13 12.23
N VAL A 401 7.78 -9.73 12.60
CA VAL A 401 7.28 -9.79 13.97
C VAL A 401 7.30 -11.24 14.43
N LEU A 402 8.07 -11.52 15.47
CA LEU A 402 8.08 -12.83 16.13
C LEU A 402 7.11 -12.79 17.31
N ILE A 403 6.25 -13.81 17.45
CA ILE A 403 5.36 -13.89 18.63
C ILE A 403 6.11 -14.59 19.77
N GLY A 404 6.62 -13.77 20.68
CA GLY A 404 7.16 -14.18 21.97
C GLY A 404 6.05 -14.49 22.98
N SER A 405 6.28 -14.13 24.24
CA SER A 405 5.30 -14.20 25.34
C SER A 405 5.89 -13.48 26.56
N MET A 406 5.03 -12.96 27.44
CA MET A 406 5.44 -12.57 28.80
C MET A 406 6.22 -13.71 29.51
N SER A 407 5.86 -14.97 29.23
CA SER A 407 6.50 -16.16 29.80
C SER A 407 7.97 -16.34 29.39
N GLY A 408 8.45 -15.58 28.39
CA GLY A 408 9.87 -15.50 28.05
C GLY A 408 10.64 -14.47 28.88
N LEU A 409 9.95 -13.67 29.69
CA LEU A 409 10.50 -12.61 30.53
C LEU A 409 10.44 -12.95 32.01
N ASN A 410 9.50 -13.81 32.43
CA ASN A 410 9.31 -14.21 33.81
C ASN A 410 8.88 -15.68 33.96
N ALA A 411 8.87 -16.15 35.21
CA ALA A 411 8.20 -17.38 35.58
C ALA A 411 6.76 -17.05 35.99
N ASN A 412 5.79 -17.48 35.18
CA ASN A 412 4.38 -17.22 35.41
C ASN A 412 3.87 -17.89 36.70
N LYS A 413 3.40 -17.08 37.64
CA LYS A 413 2.67 -17.56 38.83
C LYS A 413 1.42 -18.34 38.39
N GLY A 414 1.30 -19.58 38.84
CA GLY A 414 0.16 -20.45 38.51
C GLY A 414 0.19 -21.09 37.13
N PHE A 415 1.30 -21.02 36.40
CA PHE A 415 1.46 -21.64 35.09
C PHE A 415 2.77 -22.41 35.00
N THR A 416 2.68 -23.72 35.20
CA THR A 416 3.81 -24.65 35.20
C THR A 416 4.14 -25.11 33.78
N SER A 417 5.08 -24.41 33.12
CA SER A 417 5.50 -24.78 31.76
C SER A 417 6.95 -24.35 31.46
N VAL A 418 7.91 -25.01 32.10
CA VAL A 418 9.35 -24.63 32.02
C VAL A 418 9.88 -24.58 30.59
N HIS A 419 9.55 -25.57 29.76
CA HIS A 419 10.01 -25.64 28.37
C HIS A 419 9.37 -24.57 27.48
N TYR A 420 8.10 -24.21 27.74
CA TYR A 420 7.43 -23.15 26.99
C TYR A 420 8.09 -21.81 27.29
N ASN A 421 8.30 -21.50 28.56
CA ASN A 421 8.94 -20.27 29.03
C ASN A 421 10.34 -20.14 28.42
N ALA A 422 11.14 -21.21 28.50
CA ALA A 422 12.48 -21.23 27.89
C ALA A 422 12.43 -21.03 26.36
N SER A 423 11.50 -21.67 25.66
CA SER A 423 11.33 -21.49 24.21
C SER A 423 10.96 -20.05 23.85
N LYS A 424 10.10 -19.38 24.62
CA LYS A 424 9.69 -17.99 24.36
C LYS A 424 10.78 -16.99 24.73
N ALA A 425 11.61 -17.27 25.74
CA ALA A 425 12.84 -16.51 26.00
C ALA A 425 13.82 -16.63 24.82
N GLY A 426 13.95 -17.83 24.25
CA GLY A 426 14.72 -18.10 23.03
C GLY A 426 14.25 -17.25 21.84
N VAL A 427 12.94 -17.13 21.62
CA VAL A 427 12.37 -16.26 20.57
C VAL A 427 12.70 -14.78 20.80
N ILE A 428 12.65 -14.30 22.04
CA ILE A 428 12.98 -12.91 22.37
C ILE A 428 14.45 -12.61 22.02
N GLN A 429 15.37 -13.48 22.43
CA GLN A 429 16.77 -13.30 22.11
C GLN A 429 17.05 -13.48 20.61
N MET A 430 16.39 -14.43 19.95
CA MET A 430 16.46 -14.62 18.51
C MET A 430 16.06 -13.35 17.76
N GLY A 431 14.99 -12.66 18.17
CA GLY A 431 14.59 -11.38 17.56
C GLY A 431 15.69 -10.33 17.59
N ARG A 432 16.46 -10.24 18.68
CA ARG A 432 17.61 -9.32 18.79
C ARG A 432 18.75 -9.72 17.85
N SER A 433 19.08 -11.01 17.81
CA SER A 433 20.15 -11.52 16.94
C SER A 433 19.81 -11.32 15.45
N LEU A 434 18.58 -11.67 15.05
CA LEU A 434 18.13 -11.47 13.66
C LEU A 434 18.07 -10.00 13.28
N ALA A 435 17.65 -9.11 14.19
CA ALA A 435 17.70 -7.67 13.97
C ALA A 435 19.13 -7.15 13.78
N MET A 436 20.10 -7.68 14.53
CA MET A 436 21.51 -7.33 14.38
C MET A 436 22.06 -7.81 13.03
N GLU A 437 21.74 -9.04 12.61
CA GLU A 437 22.23 -9.63 11.37
C GLU A 437 21.58 -9.03 10.11
N TRP A 438 20.27 -8.75 10.14
CA TRP A 438 19.52 -8.32 8.95
C TRP A 438 19.13 -6.84 8.94
N GLY A 439 19.29 -6.15 10.07
CA GLY A 439 18.99 -4.73 10.20
C GLY A 439 20.08 -3.83 9.60
N GLN A 440 21.31 -4.34 9.48
CA GLN A 440 22.34 -3.68 8.67
C GLN A 440 21.88 -3.71 7.20
N ILE A 441 22.16 -2.65 6.44
CA ILE A 441 21.70 -2.54 5.05
C ILE A 441 22.39 -3.62 4.20
N ILE A 442 21.72 -4.76 3.98
CA ILE A 442 22.12 -5.79 3.02
C ILE A 442 21.53 -5.37 1.66
N ASP A 443 22.38 -5.20 0.65
CA ASP A 443 21.96 -4.87 -0.73
C ASP A 443 21.01 -3.65 -0.88
N GLY A 444 21.13 -2.67 0.03
CA GLY A 444 20.38 -1.41 -0.04
C GLY A 444 19.02 -1.39 0.66
N LYS A 445 18.60 -2.46 1.35
CA LYS A 445 17.31 -2.52 2.07
C LYS A 445 17.43 -3.20 3.44
N PRO A 446 17.05 -2.54 4.55
CA PRO A 446 17.08 -3.16 5.87
C PRO A 446 15.89 -4.10 6.08
N ILE A 447 16.08 -5.15 6.89
CA ILE A 447 14.99 -5.97 7.44
C ILE A 447 14.90 -5.71 8.94
N ARG A 448 13.75 -5.21 9.38
CA ARG A 448 13.48 -5.00 10.81
C ARG A 448 12.96 -6.29 11.42
N VAL A 449 13.42 -6.63 12.61
CA VAL A 449 12.91 -7.79 13.35
C VAL A 449 12.56 -7.33 14.76
N ASN A 450 11.31 -7.50 15.16
CA ASN A 450 10.85 -7.17 16.50
C ASN A 450 10.02 -8.33 17.06
N VAL A 451 9.81 -8.33 18.38
CA VAL A 451 9.11 -9.40 19.08
C VAL A 451 7.87 -8.83 19.78
N LEU A 452 6.70 -9.39 19.51
CA LEU A 452 5.50 -9.08 20.29
C LEU A 452 5.44 -10.09 21.45
N CYS A 453 5.31 -9.61 22.68
CA CYS A 453 5.24 -10.44 23.89
C CYS A 453 3.87 -10.29 24.58
N PRO A 454 2.86 -11.07 24.15
CA PRO A 454 1.56 -11.07 24.79
C PRO A 454 1.58 -11.70 26.18
N GLY A 455 0.66 -11.25 27.02
CA GLY A 455 0.21 -11.98 28.20
C GLY A 455 -0.83 -13.04 27.88
N ASN A 456 -1.69 -13.36 28.85
CA ASN A 456 -2.74 -14.36 28.65
C ASN A 456 -3.85 -13.82 27.72
N ILE A 457 -4.08 -14.52 26.60
CA ILE A 457 -5.11 -14.20 25.60
C ILE A 457 -6.17 -15.29 25.59
N LEU A 458 -7.44 -14.91 25.63
CA LEU A 458 -8.55 -15.84 25.46
C LEU A 458 -8.62 -16.36 24.02
N THR A 459 -7.97 -17.49 23.78
CA THR A 459 -7.89 -18.19 22.48
C THR A 459 -8.44 -19.61 22.60
N PRO A 460 -8.70 -20.32 21.47
CA PRO A 460 -9.12 -21.71 21.53
C PRO A 460 -8.17 -22.61 22.34
N MET A 461 -6.86 -22.35 22.30
CA MET A 461 -5.86 -23.08 23.09
C MET A 461 -6.07 -22.87 24.59
N VAL A 462 -6.22 -21.62 25.02
CA VAL A 462 -6.46 -21.27 26.43
C VAL A 462 -7.82 -21.77 26.92
N GLN A 463 -8.85 -21.71 26.08
CA GLN A 463 -10.17 -22.28 26.40
C GLN A 463 -10.09 -23.80 26.62
N ALA A 464 -9.26 -24.51 25.83
CA ALA A 464 -9.05 -25.94 26.03
C ALA A 464 -8.33 -26.24 27.37
N ASP A 465 -7.41 -25.38 27.81
CA ASP A 465 -6.80 -25.51 29.13
C ASP A 465 -7.82 -25.27 30.25
N PHE A 466 -8.69 -24.27 30.14
CA PHE A 466 -9.77 -24.03 31.11
C PHE A 466 -10.80 -25.17 31.15
N ALA A 467 -11.02 -25.86 30.04
CA ALA A 467 -11.87 -27.05 30.02
C ALA A 467 -11.23 -28.23 30.77
N ARG A 468 -9.89 -28.33 30.81
CA ARG A 468 -9.16 -29.36 31.55
C ARG A 468 -9.03 -29.03 33.04
N ASP A 469 -8.77 -27.77 33.38
CA ASP A 469 -8.74 -27.26 34.75
C ASP A 469 -9.49 -25.92 34.85
N PRO A 470 -10.77 -25.93 35.27
CA PRO A 470 -11.58 -24.73 35.44
C PRO A 470 -11.01 -23.71 36.44
N THR A 471 -10.12 -24.13 37.35
CA THR A 471 -9.53 -23.22 38.35
C THR A 471 -8.48 -22.28 37.75
N LEU A 472 -7.93 -22.61 36.57
CA LEU A 472 -6.88 -21.81 35.92
C LEU A 472 -7.36 -20.42 35.54
N ARG A 473 -8.63 -20.27 35.15
CA ARG A 473 -9.16 -18.98 34.70
C ARG A 473 -9.05 -17.92 35.78
N ALA A 474 -9.63 -18.19 36.96
CA ALA A 474 -9.60 -17.25 38.08
C ALA A 474 -8.17 -16.94 38.52
N LYS A 475 -7.29 -17.96 38.56
CA LYS A 475 -5.87 -17.78 38.91
C LYS A 475 -5.14 -16.85 37.93
N TRP A 476 -5.40 -16.99 36.63
CA TRP A 476 -4.74 -16.18 35.61
C TRP A 476 -5.32 -14.77 35.55
N GLU A 477 -6.62 -14.60 35.78
CA GLU A 477 -7.27 -13.29 35.91
C GLU A 477 -6.75 -12.53 37.14
N GLU A 478 -6.61 -13.20 38.30
CA GLU A 478 -6.08 -12.62 39.55
C GLU A 478 -4.61 -12.19 39.43
N ALA A 479 -3.81 -12.95 38.68
CA ALA A 479 -2.40 -12.63 38.46
C ALA A 479 -2.19 -11.45 37.49
N ASN A 480 -3.21 -11.05 36.73
CA ASN A 480 -3.15 -9.92 35.81
C ASN A 480 -3.48 -8.62 36.55
N MET A 481 -2.69 -7.54 36.38
CA MET A 481 -2.95 -6.26 37.05
C MET A 481 -4.29 -5.63 36.62
N MET A 482 -4.77 -5.96 35.42
CA MET A 482 -6.09 -5.55 34.92
C MET A 482 -7.23 -6.47 35.38
N GLY A 483 -6.96 -7.53 36.15
CA GLY A 483 -7.97 -8.45 36.69
C GLY A 483 -8.74 -9.24 35.64
N ARG A 484 -8.21 -9.34 34.41
CA ARG A 484 -8.86 -10.04 33.29
C ARG A 484 -7.84 -10.61 32.30
N LEU A 485 -8.30 -11.55 31.48
CA LEU A 485 -7.60 -12.02 30.30
C LEU A 485 -7.81 -11.03 29.14
N SER A 486 -6.84 -10.98 28.23
CA SER A 486 -6.93 -10.17 27.02
C SER A 486 -7.67 -10.90 25.89
N GLU A 487 -8.18 -10.13 24.93
CA GLU A 487 -8.74 -10.62 23.67
C GLU A 487 -7.75 -10.42 22.51
N THR A 488 -7.87 -11.22 21.45
CA THR A 488 -6.98 -11.12 20.27
C THR A 488 -7.01 -9.73 19.62
N LYS A 489 -8.17 -9.04 19.65
CA LYS A 489 -8.34 -7.70 19.08
C LYS A 489 -7.46 -6.62 19.73
N GLU A 490 -6.99 -6.85 20.95
CA GLU A 490 -6.15 -5.90 21.70
C GLU A 490 -4.69 -5.86 21.18
N PHE A 491 -4.32 -6.77 20.27
CA PHE A 491 -2.97 -6.89 19.72
C PHE A 491 -2.86 -6.38 18.27
N LEU A 492 -3.99 -6.06 17.62
CA LEU A 492 -4.04 -5.71 16.20
C LEU A 492 -3.24 -4.45 15.87
N GLY A 493 -3.45 -3.38 16.63
CA GLY A 493 -2.75 -2.11 16.45
C GLY A 493 -1.24 -2.24 16.65
N ALA A 494 -0.80 -3.08 17.59
CA ALA A 494 0.61 -3.35 17.83
C ALA A 494 1.27 -4.07 16.65
N ALA A 495 0.62 -5.11 16.11
CA ALA A 495 1.14 -5.82 14.94
C ALA A 495 1.20 -4.90 13.71
N LEU A 496 0.16 -4.10 13.46
CA LEU A 496 0.13 -3.14 12.35
C LEU A 496 1.23 -2.08 12.50
N PHE A 497 1.42 -1.53 13.71
CA PHE A 497 2.51 -0.59 14.00
C PHE A 497 3.87 -1.22 13.69
N MET A 498 4.14 -2.43 14.19
CA MET A 498 5.43 -3.11 14.02
C MET A 498 5.73 -3.49 12.55
N LEU A 499 4.70 -3.78 11.75
CA LEU A 499 4.84 -4.13 10.33
C LEU A 499 4.81 -2.93 9.37
N SER A 500 4.30 -1.78 9.81
CA SER A 500 4.22 -0.55 9.01
C SER A 500 5.47 0.32 9.13
N ASP A 501 5.52 1.38 8.33
CA ASP A 501 6.62 2.35 8.33
C ASP A 501 6.59 3.27 9.56
N ALA A 502 5.50 3.24 10.35
CA ALA A 502 5.41 3.94 11.62
C ALA A 502 6.46 3.46 12.64
N SER A 503 6.97 2.24 12.48
CA SER A 503 8.05 1.65 13.29
C SER A 503 9.37 1.54 12.52
N SER A 504 9.59 2.39 11.50
CA SER A 504 10.77 2.34 10.62
C SER A 504 12.12 2.43 11.35
N PHE A 505 12.16 3.04 12.54
CA PHE A 505 13.36 3.12 13.39
C PHE A 505 13.37 2.12 14.57
N MET A 506 12.40 1.21 14.63
CA MET A 506 12.30 0.16 15.65
C MET A 506 12.74 -1.19 15.08
N THR A 507 13.84 -1.74 15.62
CA THR A 507 14.32 -3.10 15.35
C THR A 507 14.99 -3.65 16.61
N GLY A 508 15.01 -4.98 16.77
CA GLY A 508 15.58 -5.66 17.95
C GLY A 508 14.79 -5.44 19.25
N SER A 509 13.62 -4.82 19.17
CA SER A 509 12.79 -4.51 20.34
C SER A 509 11.79 -5.63 20.62
N HIS A 510 11.43 -5.79 21.90
CA HIS A 510 10.32 -6.64 22.32
C HIS A 510 9.24 -5.78 22.97
N LEU A 511 8.03 -5.81 22.41
CA LEU A 511 6.88 -5.05 22.88
C LEU A 511 6.02 -5.93 23.79
N VAL A 512 5.93 -5.58 25.08
CA VAL A 512 5.16 -6.33 26.07
C VAL A 512 3.74 -5.78 26.13
N ILE A 513 2.75 -6.67 25.98
CA ILE A 513 1.32 -6.35 26.12
C ILE A 513 0.68 -7.48 26.94
N ASP A 514 0.73 -7.36 28.27
CA ASP A 514 0.37 -8.44 29.20
C ASP A 514 -0.60 -8.03 30.31
N GLY A 515 -1.19 -6.83 30.21
CA GLY A 515 -2.06 -6.30 31.25
C GLY A 515 -1.33 -5.98 32.56
N GLY A 516 -0.02 -5.75 32.52
CA GLY A 516 0.80 -5.42 33.69
C GLY A 516 1.26 -6.64 34.48
N TYR A 517 1.10 -7.85 33.94
CA TYR A 517 1.52 -9.09 34.61
C TYR A 517 3.01 -9.08 35.00
N THR A 518 3.87 -8.60 34.10
CA THR A 518 5.33 -8.50 34.35
C THR A 518 5.73 -7.25 35.14
N ALA A 519 4.78 -6.42 35.57
CA ALA A 519 5.02 -5.15 36.26
C ALA A 519 4.69 -5.18 37.77
N TRP A 520 4.20 -6.31 38.30
CA TRP A 520 3.93 -6.52 39.73
C TRP A 520 5.20 -6.56 40.59
#